data_AF-A0AAV6FCT1-F1
#
_entry.id   AF-A0AAV6FCT1-F1
#
_cell.length_a   1.000
_cell.length_b   1.000
_cell.length_c   1.000
_cell.angle_alpha   90.00
_cell.angle_beta   90.00
_cell.angle_gamma   90.00
#
_symmetry.space_group_name_H-M   'P 1'
#
loop_
_entity.id
_entity.type
_entity.pdbx_description
1 polymer ?
#
loop_
_entity_poly.entity_id
_entity_poly.type
_entity_poly.pdbx_seq_one_letter_code
_entity_poly.pdbx_strand_id
1 'polypeptide(L)'
;MTASWLRAVIISPLSQESLNKGIGLIKFTGIVVNGQTIGDKKVDPGSKLNTYFGRFGIVHQTLGIQLVVSTDGITVFLNKKTTQFDWSETTLAKNEIMDLQITKGRSLTVTLKDTVKFVIILHKVWKKHPYHQDYLGFYTIDSHLLSPRVHGLLGQFYHGVQFEVSNLHPGEDPEKPDATMDVKGHKLTVTRGWQRDFRRDVKNGEKVPCWFVHSNGTGLIDGSHGDYVVSNLF
;
A
#
# COMPACT_ATOMS: atom_id res chain seq x y z
N MET A 1 14.15 25.76 5.02
CA MET A 1 13.43 25.20 3.85
C MET A 1 12.72 23.93 4.28
N THR A 2 11.50 24.05 4.79
CA THR A 2 10.66 22.91 5.18
C THR A 2 9.87 22.49 3.95
N ALA A 3 10.37 21.51 3.21
CA ALA A 3 9.68 20.96 2.05
C ALA A 3 9.59 19.44 2.19
N SER A 4 8.38 18.95 1.95
CA SER A 4 7.98 17.56 1.86
C SER A 4 8.94 16.68 1.06
N TRP A 5 9.71 15.81 1.72
CA TRP A 5 10.50 14.78 1.05
C TRP A 5 10.41 13.43 1.76
N LEU A 6 9.23 12.83 1.81
CA LEU A 6 9.11 11.38 1.64
C LEU A 6 8.86 11.13 0.15
N ARG A 7 9.89 11.36 -0.68
CA ARG A 7 9.87 10.81 -2.04
C ARG A 7 10.25 9.35 -1.92
N ALA A 8 9.23 8.56 -1.61
CA ALA A 8 9.17 7.11 -1.57
C ALA A 8 10.38 6.43 -0.92
N VAL A 9 10.34 6.36 0.41
CA VAL A 9 11.05 5.29 1.12
C VAL A 9 10.23 4.03 0.91
N ILE A 10 10.83 3.04 0.27
CA ILE A 10 10.17 1.76 0.01
C ILE A 10 10.70 0.79 1.02
N ILE A 11 9.80 0.37 1.89
CA ILE A 11 9.98 -0.86 2.63
C ILE A 11 9.86 -1.95 1.58
N SER A 12 11.01 -2.47 1.14
CA SER A 12 11.06 -3.65 0.29
C SER A 12 10.16 -4.72 0.91
N PRO A 13 9.48 -5.53 0.09
CA PRO A 13 8.30 -6.24 0.53
C PRO A 13 8.60 -7.03 1.80
N LEU A 14 7.63 -6.93 2.71
CA LEU A 14 7.35 -7.91 3.74
C LEU A 14 7.85 -9.29 3.27
N SER A 15 8.81 -9.85 4.00
CA SER A 15 9.54 -11.07 3.64
C SER A 15 8.64 -12.21 3.12
N GLN A 16 9.22 -13.26 2.55
CA GLN A 16 8.50 -14.48 2.17
C GLN A 16 7.59 -15.03 3.29
N GLU A 17 7.87 -14.68 4.56
CA GLU A 17 7.04 -14.97 5.72
C GLU A 17 5.67 -14.29 5.73
N SER A 18 5.45 -13.21 5.00
CA SER A 18 4.16 -12.53 4.92
C SER A 18 3.23 -13.08 3.85
N LEU A 19 3.72 -13.98 2.99
CA LEU A 19 2.96 -14.55 1.88
C LEU A 19 1.63 -15.12 2.39
N ASN A 20 0.53 -14.70 1.75
CA ASN A 20 -0.85 -15.08 2.10
C ASN A 20 -1.33 -14.61 3.49
N LYS A 21 -0.51 -13.88 4.26
CA LYS A 21 -0.90 -13.30 5.56
C LYS A 21 -1.56 -11.94 5.38
N GLY A 22 -2.36 -11.56 6.38
CA GLY A 22 -2.91 -10.22 6.51
C GLY A 22 -1.90 -9.27 7.17
N ILE A 23 -1.95 -8.00 6.79
CA ILE A 23 -1.09 -6.93 7.28
C ILE A 23 -1.96 -5.73 7.67
N GLY A 24 -1.81 -5.25 8.91
CA GLY A 24 -2.45 -4.03 9.40
C GLY A 24 -1.78 -2.79 8.85
N LEU A 25 -2.44 -2.13 7.90
CA LEU A 25 -1.87 -0.99 7.17
C LEU A 25 -2.17 0.33 7.88
N ILE A 26 -3.43 0.56 8.21
CA ILE A 26 -3.90 1.83 8.75
C ILE A 26 -4.95 1.55 9.82
N LYS A 27 -4.82 2.21 10.97
CA LYS A 27 -5.81 2.19 12.03
C LYS A 27 -5.87 3.55 12.70
N PHE A 28 -7.07 4.12 12.76
CA PHE A 28 -7.39 5.36 13.47
C PHE A 28 -8.90 5.47 13.67
N THR A 29 -9.35 6.21 14.68
CA THR A 29 -10.74 6.59 14.97
C THR A 29 -11.85 5.85 14.20
N GLY A 30 -12.05 4.55 14.47
CA GLY A 30 -13.12 3.74 13.89
C GLY A 30 -12.88 3.17 12.49
N ILE A 31 -11.75 3.50 11.84
CA ILE A 31 -11.32 2.97 10.54
C ILE A 31 -10.15 2.00 10.72
N VAL A 32 -10.25 0.85 10.05
CA VAL A 32 -9.18 -0.14 9.92
C VAL A 32 -9.01 -0.51 8.46
N VAL A 33 -7.77 -0.52 7.98
CA VAL A 33 -7.39 -1.01 6.65
C VAL A 33 -6.35 -2.12 6.81
N ASN A 34 -6.71 -3.31 6.35
CA ASN A 34 -5.84 -4.47 6.31
C ASN A 34 -5.62 -4.90 4.85
N GLY A 35 -4.42 -5.38 4.54
CA GLY A 35 -4.06 -5.92 3.23
C GLY A 35 -3.59 -7.36 3.32
N GLN A 36 -4.06 -8.22 2.44
CA GLN A 36 -3.54 -9.58 2.29
C GLN A 36 -2.53 -9.60 1.15
N THR A 37 -1.34 -10.15 1.43
CA THR A 37 -0.32 -10.29 0.40
C THR A 37 -0.47 -11.60 -0.39
N ILE A 38 -0.05 -11.56 -1.65
CA ILE A 38 0.04 -12.68 -2.59
C ILE A 38 1.43 -12.66 -3.22
N GLY A 39 1.87 -13.81 -3.74
CA GLY A 39 3.17 -13.95 -4.40
C GLY A 39 3.06 -14.01 -5.93
N ASP A 40 4.18 -14.19 -6.61
CA ASP A 40 4.19 -14.63 -8.01
C ASP A 40 3.51 -16.02 -8.17
N LYS A 41 2.90 -16.26 -9.33
CA LYS A 41 2.26 -17.55 -9.69
C LYS A 41 3.28 -18.70 -9.76
N LYS A 42 4.50 -18.39 -10.21
CA LYS A 42 5.62 -19.31 -10.35
C LYS A 42 6.89 -18.57 -9.99
N VAL A 43 7.82 -19.28 -9.35
CA VAL A 43 9.14 -18.76 -9.00
C VAL A 43 10.16 -19.72 -9.59
N ASP A 44 11.08 -19.21 -10.40
CA ASP A 44 12.19 -20.02 -10.89
C ASP A 44 13.16 -20.30 -9.72
N PRO A 45 13.76 -21.50 -9.63
CA PRO A 45 14.74 -21.80 -8.59
C PRO A 45 15.85 -20.75 -8.52
N GLY A 46 16.04 -20.13 -7.35
CA GLY A 46 17.04 -19.08 -7.14
C GLY A 46 16.59 -17.65 -7.47
N SER A 47 15.36 -17.45 -7.96
CA SER A 47 14.80 -16.10 -8.18
C SER A 47 14.14 -15.54 -6.91
N LYS A 48 14.18 -14.20 -6.78
CA LYS A 48 13.53 -13.49 -5.67
C LYS A 48 12.01 -13.52 -5.87
N LEU A 49 11.29 -14.12 -4.93
CA LEU A 49 9.83 -14.08 -4.89
C LEU A 49 9.36 -12.64 -4.64
N ASN A 50 8.53 -12.10 -5.52
CA ASN A 50 7.87 -10.83 -5.27
C ASN A 50 6.55 -11.05 -4.50
N THR A 51 6.23 -10.11 -3.62
CA THR A 51 4.94 -10.10 -2.93
C THR A 51 4.19 -8.81 -3.24
N TYR A 52 2.89 -8.93 -3.46
CA TYR A 52 1.99 -7.83 -3.80
C TYR A 52 0.74 -7.89 -2.92
N PHE A 53 -0.07 -6.84 -2.86
CA PHE A 53 -1.39 -6.95 -2.24
C PHE A 53 -2.39 -7.56 -3.23
N GLY A 54 -3.05 -8.65 -2.83
CA GLY A 54 -4.12 -9.27 -3.64
C GLY A 54 -5.52 -8.87 -3.19
N ARG A 55 -5.64 -8.46 -1.91
CA ARG A 55 -6.92 -8.13 -1.31
C ARG A 55 -6.77 -7.08 -0.22
N PHE A 56 -7.74 -6.18 -0.10
CA PHE A 56 -7.88 -5.26 1.02
C PHE A 56 -9.20 -5.50 1.75
N GLY A 57 -9.16 -5.41 3.08
CA GLY A 57 -10.32 -5.30 3.96
C GLY A 57 -10.30 -3.92 4.59
N ILE A 58 -11.39 -3.17 4.42
CA ILE A 58 -11.55 -1.83 5.00
C ILE A 58 -12.83 -1.81 5.82
N VAL A 59 -12.74 -1.36 7.05
CA VAL A 59 -13.87 -1.26 7.98
C VAL A 59 -13.98 0.16 8.47
N HIS A 60 -15.21 0.68 8.49
CA HIS A 60 -15.57 1.86 9.27
C HIS A 60 -16.63 1.45 10.30
N GLN A 61 -16.21 1.29 11.55
CA GLN A 61 -17.03 0.71 12.63
C GLN A 61 -18.29 1.53 12.91
N THR A 62 -18.14 2.85 13.06
CA THR A 62 -19.28 3.73 13.40
C THR A 62 -20.27 3.92 12.25
N LEU A 63 -19.80 3.88 11.00
CA LEU A 63 -20.66 3.95 9.81
C LEU A 63 -21.19 2.58 9.38
N GLY A 64 -20.78 1.49 10.04
CA GLY A 64 -21.20 0.13 9.70
C GLY A 64 -20.79 -0.30 8.29
N ILE A 65 -19.67 0.22 7.78
CA ILE A 65 -19.14 -0.08 6.44
C ILE A 65 -18.10 -1.18 6.55
N GLN A 66 -18.21 -2.18 5.68
CA GLN A 66 -17.16 -3.17 5.44
C GLN A 66 -16.97 -3.34 3.92
N LEU A 67 -15.74 -3.14 3.46
CA LEU A 67 -15.37 -3.19 2.06
C LEU A 67 -14.30 -4.27 1.86
N VAL A 68 -14.56 -5.21 0.95
CA VAL A 68 -13.59 -6.18 0.45
C VAL A 68 -13.24 -5.80 -0.98
N VAL A 69 -11.96 -5.59 -1.25
CA VAL A 69 -11.47 -5.32 -2.61
C VAL A 69 -10.46 -6.38 -2.98
N SER A 70 -10.71 -7.16 -4.01
CA SER A 70 -9.75 -8.11 -4.59
C SER A 70 -9.48 -7.77 -6.06
N THR A 71 -8.54 -8.47 -6.66
CA THR A 71 -8.30 -8.42 -8.11
C THR A 71 -9.51 -8.89 -8.93
N ASP A 72 -10.36 -9.74 -8.34
CA ASP A 72 -11.53 -10.31 -9.01
C ASP A 72 -12.78 -9.44 -8.91
N GLY A 73 -12.90 -8.61 -7.87
CA GLY A 73 -14.07 -7.76 -7.69
C GLY A 73 -14.08 -6.95 -6.41
N ILE A 74 -15.17 -6.22 -6.21
CA ILE A 74 -15.38 -5.32 -5.08
C ILE A 74 -16.69 -5.71 -4.39
N THR A 75 -16.66 -5.91 -3.07
CA THR A 75 -17.85 -6.17 -2.26
C THR A 75 -17.99 -5.12 -1.17
N VAL A 76 -19.14 -4.44 -1.15
CA VAL A 76 -19.52 -3.49 -0.11
C VAL A 76 -20.60 -4.13 0.75
N PHE A 77 -20.35 -4.21 2.05
CA PHE A 77 -21.36 -4.48 3.06
C PHE A 77 -21.67 -3.19 3.80
N LEU A 78 -22.94 -2.81 3.75
CA LEU A 78 -23.47 -1.61 4.39
C LEU A 78 -24.90 -1.84 4.86
N ASN A 79 -25.21 -1.53 6.12
CA ASN A 79 -26.57 -1.61 6.69
C ASN A 79 -27.23 -2.99 6.46
N LYS A 80 -26.48 -4.08 6.66
CA LYS A 80 -26.90 -5.47 6.40
C LYS A 80 -27.20 -5.81 4.93
N LYS A 81 -26.88 -4.91 4.00
CA LYS A 81 -26.97 -5.13 2.57
C LYS A 81 -25.60 -5.34 1.96
N THR A 82 -25.47 -6.39 1.17
CA THR A 82 -24.26 -6.67 0.37
C THR A 82 -24.49 -6.21 -1.06
N THR A 83 -23.57 -5.42 -1.59
CA THR A 83 -23.51 -5.02 -3.00
C THR A 83 -22.19 -5.46 -3.59
N GLN A 84 -22.23 -6.09 -4.75
CA GLN A 84 -21.03 -6.50 -5.50
C GLN A 84 -20.85 -5.63 -6.73
N PHE A 85 -19.60 -5.33 -7.06
CA PHE A 85 -19.21 -4.61 -8.25
C PHE A 85 -18.05 -5.33 -8.94
N ASP A 86 -17.97 -5.15 -10.26
CA ASP A 86 -16.96 -5.76 -11.11
C ASP A 86 -16.04 -4.70 -11.72
N TRP A 87 -14.77 -5.06 -11.92
CA TRP A 87 -13.78 -4.20 -12.55
C TRP A 87 -14.05 -3.96 -14.05
N SER A 88 -14.99 -4.66 -14.68
CA SER A 88 -15.30 -4.58 -16.11
C SER A 88 -16.21 -3.42 -16.49
N GLU A 89 -16.77 -2.73 -15.51
CA GLU A 89 -17.68 -1.60 -15.69
C GLU A 89 -17.16 -0.34 -15.00
N THR A 90 -17.57 0.81 -15.52
CA THR A 90 -17.38 2.09 -14.81
C THR A 90 -18.64 2.34 -14.00
N THR A 91 -18.50 2.51 -12.70
CA THR A 91 -19.63 2.65 -11.79
C THR A 91 -19.42 3.85 -10.88
N LEU A 92 -20.48 4.64 -10.70
CA LEU A 92 -20.55 5.68 -9.69
C LEU A 92 -21.69 5.34 -8.75
N ALA A 93 -21.36 5.00 -7.51
CA ALA A 93 -22.33 4.74 -6.45
C ALA A 93 -22.11 5.77 -5.34
N LYS A 94 -23.11 6.61 -5.09
CA LYS A 94 -23.07 7.66 -4.07
C LYS A 94 -24.20 7.48 -3.09
N ASN A 95 -23.93 7.73 -1.82
CA ASN A 95 -24.93 7.86 -0.78
C ASN A 95 -24.43 8.83 0.30
N GLU A 96 -25.22 9.06 1.34
CA GLU A 96 -24.89 10.04 2.38
C GLU A 96 -23.64 9.71 3.21
N ILE A 97 -23.16 8.47 3.18
CA ILE A 97 -22.05 8.00 4.03
C ILE A 97 -20.79 7.61 3.25
N MET A 98 -20.91 7.29 1.96
CA MET A 98 -19.83 6.79 1.12
C MET A 98 -20.09 7.08 -0.36
N ASP A 99 -19.08 7.65 -1.00
CA ASP A 99 -18.95 7.76 -2.45
C ASP A 99 -17.95 6.71 -2.97
N LEU A 100 -18.38 5.94 -3.96
CA LEU A 100 -17.62 4.90 -4.60
C LEU A 100 -17.58 5.15 -6.12
N GLN A 101 -16.37 5.24 -6.67
CA GLN A 101 -16.14 5.43 -8.10
C GLN A 101 -15.21 4.35 -8.63
N ILE A 102 -15.73 3.45 -9.46
CA ILE A 102 -14.96 2.43 -10.18
C ILE A 102 -14.68 2.95 -11.59
N THR A 103 -13.41 2.97 -11.96
CA THR A 103 -12.96 3.16 -13.34
C THR A 103 -12.65 1.80 -13.92
N LYS A 104 -13.35 1.43 -15.00
CA LYS A 104 -13.20 0.15 -15.69
C LYS A 104 -11.75 -0.28 -15.84
N GLY A 105 -11.43 -1.40 -15.20
CA GLY A 105 -10.19 -2.15 -15.28
C GLY A 105 -8.98 -1.43 -14.70
N ARG A 106 -9.18 -0.41 -13.87
CA ARG A 106 -8.10 0.49 -13.42
C ARG A 106 -8.11 0.78 -11.94
N SER A 107 -9.18 1.37 -11.40
CA SER A 107 -9.13 1.88 -10.03
C SER A 107 -10.50 2.02 -9.38
N LEU A 108 -10.48 1.94 -8.07
CA LEU A 108 -11.59 2.20 -7.16
C LEU A 108 -11.20 3.40 -6.31
N THR A 109 -11.96 4.48 -6.41
CA THR A 109 -11.86 5.62 -5.48
C THR A 109 -12.98 5.51 -4.46
N VAL A 110 -12.62 5.58 -3.18
CA VAL A 110 -13.57 5.58 -2.07
C VAL A 110 -13.39 6.87 -1.30
N THR A 111 -14.50 7.57 -1.10
CA THR A 111 -14.57 8.72 -0.20
C THR A 111 -15.58 8.36 0.87
N LEU A 112 -15.12 8.24 2.11
CA LEU A 112 -15.98 8.04 3.26
C LEU A 112 -16.40 9.42 3.79
N LYS A 113 -17.65 9.57 4.24
CA LYS A 113 -18.22 10.84 4.67
C LYS A 113 -17.31 11.54 5.68
N ASP A 114 -16.96 12.80 5.41
CA ASP A 114 -16.15 13.68 6.26
C ASP A 114 -14.85 13.03 6.79
N THR A 115 -14.35 12.03 6.07
CA THR A 115 -13.22 11.18 6.47
C THR A 115 -12.29 10.94 5.27
N VAL A 116 -11.41 9.94 5.38
CA VAL A 116 -10.35 9.66 4.42
C VAL A 116 -10.88 9.37 3.01
N LYS A 117 -10.16 9.91 2.02
CA LYS A 117 -10.26 9.52 0.61
C LYS A 117 -9.07 8.67 0.22
N PHE A 118 -9.33 7.48 -0.32
CA PHE A 118 -8.29 6.58 -0.83
C PHE A 118 -8.66 6.01 -2.19
N VAL A 119 -7.61 5.57 -2.89
CA VAL A 119 -7.67 4.93 -4.20
C VAL A 119 -6.97 3.59 -4.12
N ILE A 120 -7.67 2.58 -4.62
CA ILE A 120 -7.12 1.25 -4.86
C ILE A 120 -6.96 1.09 -6.36
N ILE A 121 -5.73 0.83 -6.81
CA ILE A 121 -5.40 0.64 -8.22
C ILE A 121 -5.29 -0.85 -8.50
N LEU A 122 -5.96 -1.32 -9.56
CA LEU A 122 -5.81 -2.66 -10.11
C LEU A 122 -4.72 -2.65 -11.18
N HIS A 123 -3.61 -3.32 -10.89
CA HIS A 123 -2.54 -3.55 -11.84
C HIS A 123 -2.81 -4.85 -12.59
N LYS A 124 -3.28 -4.73 -13.85
CA LYS A 124 -3.56 -5.88 -14.70
C LYS A 124 -2.30 -6.41 -15.35
N VAL A 125 -2.09 -7.71 -15.20
CA VAL A 125 -1.12 -8.49 -15.93
C VAL A 125 -1.85 -9.18 -17.08
N TRP A 126 -1.16 -9.47 -18.18
CA TRP A 126 -1.77 -10.22 -19.27
C TRP A 126 -2.24 -11.61 -18.77
N LYS A 127 -3.45 -12.03 -19.18
CA LYS A 127 -4.15 -13.22 -18.64
C LYS A 127 -3.33 -14.52 -18.58
N LYS A 128 -2.46 -14.80 -19.56
CA LYS A 128 -1.65 -16.03 -19.63
C LYS A 128 -0.21 -15.82 -19.16
N HIS A 129 0.08 -14.76 -18.42
CA HIS A 129 1.43 -14.52 -17.92
C HIS A 129 1.83 -15.66 -16.97
N PRO A 130 2.97 -16.32 -17.21
CA PRO A 130 3.36 -17.52 -16.47
C PRO A 130 3.82 -17.22 -15.04
N TYR A 131 4.42 -16.04 -14.81
CA TYR A 131 4.98 -15.64 -13.52
C TYR A 131 4.10 -14.71 -12.70
N HIS A 132 3.62 -13.60 -13.27
CA HIS A 132 2.87 -12.59 -12.52
C HIS A 132 1.34 -12.79 -12.59
N GLN A 133 0.66 -12.26 -11.59
CA GLN A 133 -0.80 -12.14 -11.52
C GLN A 133 -1.20 -10.69 -11.27
N ASP A 134 -2.48 -10.40 -11.47
CA ASP A 134 -3.05 -9.11 -11.11
C ASP A 134 -2.78 -8.82 -9.62
N TYR A 135 -2.59 -7.55 -9.30
CA TYR A 135 -2.39 -7.13 -7.92
C TYR A 135 -2.96 -5.72 -7.70
N LEU A 136 -3.02 -5.32 -6.44
CA LEU A 136 -3.58 -4.07 -6.00
C LEU A 136 -2.51 -3.14 -5.40
N GLY A 137 -2.64 -1.85 -5.69
CA GLY A 137 -1.91 -0.78 -5.00
C GLY A 137 -2.87 0.06 -4.16
N PHE A 138 -2.45 0.47 -2.96
CA PHE A 138 -3.26 1.31 -2.07
C PHE A 138 -2.63 2.70 -1.94
N TYR A 139 -3.43 3.74 -2.18
CA TYR A 139 -2.99 5.13 -2.18
C TYR A 139 -4.00 5.99 -1.43
N THR A 140 -3.58 6.71 -0.40
CA THR A 140 -4.40 7.78 0.19
C THR A 140 -4.23 9.07 -0.59
N ILE A 141 -5.35 9.72 -0.91
CA ILE A 141 -5.36 11.00 -1.62
C ILE A 141 -5.37 12.17 -0.64
N ASP A 142 -6.10 12.06 0.47
CA ASP A 142 -6.20 13.12 1.46
C ASP A 142 -5.94 12.57 2.86
N SER A 143 -4.70 12.77 3.32
CA SER A 143 -4.25 12.34 4.64
C SER A 143 -4.52 13.37 5.74
N HIS A 144 -4.93 14.59 5.40
CA HIS A 144 -5.15 15.65 6.39
C HIS A 144 -6.35 15.37 7.30
N LEU A 145 -7.24 14.49 6.86
CA LEU A 145 -8.41 14.03 7.60
C LEU A 145 -8.12 12.84 8.53
N LEU A 146 -6.87 12.35 8.56
CA LEU A 146 -6.47 11.27 9.46
C LEU A 146 -6.19 11.80 10.86
N SER A 147 -6.60 11.02 11.86
CA SER A 147 -6.37 11.36 13.27
C SER A 147 -4.87 11.46 13.58
N PRO A 148 -4.44 12.37 14.48
CA PRO A 148 -3.08 12.37 15.00
C PRO A 148 -2.62 11.02 15.57
N ARG A 149 -3.56 10.18 16.02
CA ARG A 149 -3.30 8.84 16.58
C ARG A 149 -3.29 7.71 15.53
N VAL A 150 -3.22 8.05 14.23
CA VAL A 150 -3.12 7.04 13.17
C VAL A 150 -1.87 6.20 13.33
N HIS A 151 -2.03 4.88 13.20
CA HIS A 151 -0.97 3.90 13.35
C HIS A 151 -1.17 2.71 12.39
N GLY A 152 -0.29 1.72 12.46
CA GLY A 152 -0.22 0.61 11.49
C GLY A 152 0.96 0.79 10.54
N LEU A 153 1.21 -0.20 9.69
CA LEU A 153 2.44 -0.25 8.89
C LEU A 153 2.60 0.99 8.01
N LEU A 154 1.52 1.43 7.37
CA LEU A 154 1.48 2.68 6.60
C LEU A 154 1.08 3.87 7.47
N GLY A 155 0.21 3.63 8.45
CA GLY A 155 -0.33 4.61 9.40
C GLY A 155 0.73 5.49 10.09
N GLN A 156 1.87 4.90 10.45
CA GLN A 156 2.97 5.62 11.11
C GLN A 156 3.64 6.70 10.24
N PHE A 157 3.52 6.62 8.92
CA PHE A 157 4.21 7.52 7.99
C PHE A 157 3.38 8.76 7.62
N TYR A 158 2.13 8.85 8.08
CA TYR A 158 1.20 9.88 7.65
C TYR A 158 1.53 11.30 8.13
N HIS A 159 2.22 11.42 9.26
CA HIS A 159 2.73 12.72 9.74
C HIS A 159 4.09 13.08 9.13
N GLY A 160 4.56 12.27 8.18
CA GLY A 160 5.91 12.34 7.63
C GLY A 160 6.95 11.72 8.57
N VAL A 161 8.09 11.36 7.98
CA VAL A 161 9.29 10.93 8.70
C VAL A 161 10.43 11.83 8.27
N GLN A 162 11.13 12.37 9.25
CA GLN A 162 12.33 13.15 9.03
C GLN A 162 13.50 12.20 8.88
N PHE A 163 14.26 12.37 7.80
CA PHE A 163 15.48 11.63 7.55
C PHE A 163 16.48 12.47 6.77
N GLU A 164 17.75 12.12 6.90
CA GLU A 164 18.84 12.67 6.10
C GLU A 164 19.55 11.52 5.38
N VAL A 165 20.02 11.78 4.16
CA VAL A 165 20.79 10.79 3.39
C VAL A 165 22.17 11.34 3.11
N SER A 166 23.19 10.55 3.44
CA SER A 166 24.60 10.88 3.30
C SER A 166 25.39 9.66 2.82
N ASN A 167 26.70 9.85 2.61
CA ASN A 167 27.62 8.76 2.30
C ASN A 167 27.16 7.87 1.12
N LEU A 168 26.99 8.46 -0.06
CA LEU A 168 26.67 7.70 -1.27
C LEU A 168 27.89 6.87 -1.70
N HIS A 169 27.72 5.56 -1.87
CA HIS A 169 28.79 4.65 -2.26
C HIS A 169 28.26 3.57 -3.24
N PRO A 170 29.15 2.85 -3.93
CA PRO A 170 28.74 1.71 -4.75
C PRO A 170 27.96 0.68 -3.91
N GLY A 171 26.86 0.18 -4.48
CA GLY A 171 26.11 -0.96 -3.94
C GLY A 171 26.50 -2.26 -4.66
N GLU A 172 25.79 -3.36 -4.35
CA GLU A 172 26.01 -4.66 -5.02
C GLU A 172 25.74 -4.59 -6.54
N ASP A 173 24.70 -3.86 -6.92
CA ASP A 173 24.37 -3.57 -8.31
C ASP A 173 24.97 -2.20 -8.69
N PRO A 174 25.87 -2.12 -9.69
CA PRO A 174 26.47 -0.86 -10.12
C PRO A 174 25.46 0.23 -10.51
N GLU A 175 24.24 -0.13 -10.93
CA GLU A 175 23.18 0.83 -11.27
C GLU A 175 22.35 1.28 -10.06
N LYS A 176 22.57 0.67 -8.89
CA LYS A 176 21.83 0.92 -7.64
C LYS A 176 22.81 1.25 -6.51
N PRO A 177 23.30 2.51 -6.44
CA PRO A 177 24.20 2.92 -5.38
C PRO A 177 23.53 2.85 -4.01
N ASP A 178 24.33 2.53 -3.01
CA ASP A 178 23.91 2.54 -1.60
C ASP A 178 24.22 3.89 -0.95
N ALA A 179 23.56 4.17 0.17
CA ALA A 179 23.76 5.35 0.98
C ALA A 179 23.45 5.06 2.46
N THR A 180 23.87 5.97 3.34
CA THR A 180 23.49 5.97 4.75
C THR A 180 22.31 6.91 4.96
N MET A 181 21.21 6.39 5.54
CA MET A 181 20.03 7.15 5.95
C MET A 181 20.00 7.30 7.47
N ASP A 182 20.07 8.53 7.97
CA ASP A 182 19.84 8.88 9.36
C ASP A 182 18.34 9.14 9.57
N VAL A 183 17.65 8.27 10.33
CA VAL A 183 16.19 8.32 10.52
C VAL A 183 15.78 7.77 11.89
N LYS A 184 14.89 8.46 12.61
CA LYS A 184 14.41 8.05 13.95
C LYS A 184 15.55 7.67 14.94
N GLY A 185 16.70 8.35 14.87
CA GLY A 185 17.88 8.04 15.69
C GLY A 185 18.69 6.80 15.25
N HIS A 186 18.36 6.19 14.12
CA HIS A 186 19.05 5.04 13.54
C HIS A 186 19.82 5.45 12.29
N LYS A 187 20.92 4.74 12.00
CA LYS A 187 21.65 4.81 10.72
C LYS A 187 21.35 3.54 9.94
N LEU A 188 20.69 3.68 8.79
CA LEU A 188 20.29 2.57 7.94
C LEU A 188 21.08 2.61 6.63
N THR A 189 21.55 1.46 6.16
CA THR A 189 22.00 1.33 4.77
C THR A 189 20.78 1.24 3.87
N VAL A 190 20.71 2.11 2.87
CA VAL A 190 19.60 2.18 1.90
C VAL A 190 20.14 2.12 0.48
N THR A 191 19.40 1.46 -0.41
CA THR A 191 19.78 1.35 -1.82
C THR A 191 18.94 2.28 -2.68
N ARG A 192 19.55 3.00 -3.62
CA ARG A 192 18.82 3.84 -4.57
C ARG A 192 18.16 2.99 -5.64
N GLY A 193 16.91 3.31 -5.99
CA GLY A 193 16.26 2.70 -7.14
C GLY A 193 15.14 3.54 -7.71
N TRP A 194 14.37 2.94 -8.63
CA TRP A 194 13.31 3.63 -9.37
C TRP A 194 12.01 2.88 -9.31
N GLN A 195 10.93 3.58 -9.00
CA GLN A 195 9.58 3.01 -8.91
C GLN A 195 8.55 3.88 -9.61
N ARG A 196 7.38 3.30 -9.88
CA ARG A 196 6.27 4.03 -10.49
C ARG A 196 5.37 4.59 -9.40
N ASP A 197 5.21 5.91 -9.39
CA ASP A 197 4.25 6.62 -8.57
C ASP A 197 2.96 6.85 -9.36
N PHE A 198 1.87 6.22 -8.92
CA PHE A 198 0.58 6.27 -9.59
C PHE A 198 -0.38 7.32 -9.02
N ARG A 199 0.07 8.15 -8.05
CA ARG A 199 -0.80 9.14 -7.39
C ARG A 199 -1.34 10.20 -8.35
N ARG A 200 -0.53 10.62 -9.34
CA ARG A 200 -0.90 11.64 -10.33
C ARG A 200 -1.44 11.05 -11.63
N ASP A 201 -0.84 9.96 -12.10
CA ASP A 201 -1.25 9.23 -13.29
C ASP A 201 -1.44 7.76 -12.96
N VAL A 202 -2.68 7.38 -12.65
CA VAL A 202 -3.09 6.00 -12.34
C VAL A 202 -2.85 5.05 -13.52
N LYS A 203 -2.84 5.55 -14.76
CA LYS A 203 -2.70 4.72 -15.96
C LYS A 203 -1.24 4.38 -16.24
N ASN A 204 -0.38 5.40 -16.26
CA ASN A 204 1.01 5.20 -16.69
C ASN A 204 1.99 5.16 -15.51
N GLY A 205 1.69 5.88 -14.42
CA GLY A 205 2.61 6.13 -13.33
C GLY A 205 3.80 6.99 -13.75
N GLU A 206 4.32 7.79 -12.81
CA GLU A 206 5.54 8.58 -12.99
C GLU A 206 6.74 7.81 -12.44
N LYS A 207 7.85 7.74 -13.20
CA LYS A 207 9.07 7.10 -12.72
C LYS A 207 9.78 8.03 -11.73
N VAL A 208 9.80 7.65 -10.45
CA VAL A 208 10.39 8.46 -9.37
C VAL A 208 11.57 7.72 -8.72
N PRO A 209 12.64 8.44 -8.33
CA PRO A 209 13.72 7.87 -7.56
C PRO A 209 13.27 7.61 -6.12
N CYS A 210 13.69 6.47 -5.56
CA CYS A 210 13.29 5.97 -4.25
C CYS A 210 14.50 5.43 -3.48
N TRP A 211 14.38 5.39 -2.15
CA TRP A 211 15.33 4.71 -1.28
C TRP A 211 14.70 3.41 -0.77
N PHE A 212 15.39 2.30 -0.96
CA PHE A 212 14.97 0.98 -0.53
C PHE A 212 15.59 0.69 0.83
N VAL A 213 14.75 0.44 1.83
CA VAL A 213 15.17 0.03 3.17
C VAL A 213 15.13 -1.49 3.24
N HIS A 214 16.22 -2.06 3.74
CA HIS A 214 16.43 -3.49 3.88
C HIS A 214 15.86 -4.03 5.20
N SER A 215 16.07 -5.32 5.47
CA SER A 215 15.74 -5.94 6.76
C SER A 215 14.29 -5.70 7.21
N ASN A 216 13.34 -5.84 6.27
CA ASN A 216 11.91 -5.63 6.49
C ASN A 216 11.55 -4.26 7.11
N GLY A 217 12.35 -3.21 6.84
CA GLY A 217 12.10 -1.87 7.37
C GLY A 217 12.55 -1.64 8.81
N THR A 218 13.32 -2.56 9.40
CA THR A 218 13.85 -2.43 10.77
C THR A 218 14.55 -1.08 10.96
N GLY A 219 14.21 -0.36 12.04
CA GLY A 219 14.71 0.99 12.34
C GLY A 219 13.97 2.13 11.62
N LEU A 220 13.26 1.84 10.52
CA LEU A 220 12.33 2.77 9.89
C LEU A 220 10.91 2.64 10.44
N ILE A 221 10.40 1.40 10.55
CA ILE A 221 9.07 1.12 11.10
C ILE A 221 9.10 1.09 12.64
N ASP A 222 7.97 1.43 13.26
CA ASP A 222 7.77 1.33 14.70
C ASP A 222 7.64 -0.16 15.06
N GLY A 223 8.64 -0.72 15.73
CA GLY A 223 8.68 -2.15 16.09
C GLY A 223 9.20 -3.06 14.97
N SER A 224 8.71 -4.29 14.94
CA SER A 224 9.09 -5.32 13.98
C SER A 224 7.99 -5.53 12.94
N HIS A 225 8.36 -6.08 11.78
CA HIS A 225 7.42 -6.50 10.75
C HIS A 225 6.28 -7.38 11.31
N GLY A 226 6.60 -8.28 12.25
CA GLY A 226 5.65 -9.23 12.82
C GLY A 226 4.51 -8.56 13.58
N ASP A 227 4.75 -7.37 14.14
CA ASP A 227 3.76 -6.62 14.92
C ASP A 227 2.58 -6.12 14.06
N TYR A 228 2.77 -6.11 12.74
CA TYR A 228 1.75 -5.70 11.78
C TYR A 228 1.03 -6.88 11.13
N VAL A 229 1.43 -8.12 11.42
CA VAL A 229 0.76 -9.30 10.87
C VAL A 229 -0.57 -9.51 11.60
N VAL A 230 -1.65 -9.63 10.85
CA VAL A 230 -3.01 -9.88 11.36
C VAL A 230 -3.52 -11.24 10.90
N SER A 231 -4.31 -11.89 11.76
CA SER A 231 -4.86 -13.23 11.53
C SER A 231 -5.99 -13.25 10.50
N ASN A 232 -6.67 -12.12 10.30
CA ASN A 232 -7.76 -11.96 9.35
C ASN A 232 -7.77 -10.53 8.78
N LEU A 233 -8.66 -10.26 7.82
CA LEU A 233 -8.83 -8.91 7.27
C LEU A 233 -9.81 -8.03 8.07
N PHE A 234 -10.49 -8.56 9.10
CA PHE A 234 -11.63 -7.92 9.79
C PHE A 234 -11.64 -8.16 11.30
#